data_AF-A0A1Q9LM39-F1
#
_entry.id   AF-A0A1Q9LM39-F1
#
_cell.length_a   1.000
_cell.length_b   1.000
_cell.length_c   1.000
_cell.angle_alpha   90.00
_cell.angle_beta   90.00
_cell.angle_gamma   90.00
#
_symmetry.space_group_name_H-M   'P 1'
#
loop_
_entity.id
_entity.type
_entity.pdbx_description
1 polymer ?
#
loop_
_entity_poly.entity_id
_entity_poly.type
_entity_poly.pdbx_seq_one_letter_code
_entity_poly.pdbx_strand_id
1 'polypeptide(L)'
;MSTVSAAPRAAAEPPQGPLGDAFYTPPAPLPDGVAGDVIWWRPMADRSNAKQYLVLYRSTSATGQPIAVSGRVVVPKAAWKGTGPRPVVSVAAGTRGIGDGCAPSKYLDYEAPFVDPMLNKGWALALSDYEGLGTPGVHTYVVGQSEGHAVIDAVRAATRLPAAGLAAGGPVAFSGYSQGGGGAAWAGELAPTYAPDLKVVGITAGGTPADLIAVSKLLDGGVGFGFLLLASLGFNAAYPELDLPRYLNAKGQELFATKQDVCVDQVFGYVFQRISDYTTSNPLNDPAWQSRLNENKLGARAPKAPIFLFHGQFDEIIPLEQAQTLRKQYCAAGVKVNWGTYIGEHVTTMAFASGDVVNYLTDRFAGKAAKSNC
;
A
#
# COMPACT_ATOMS: atom_id res chain seq x y z
N MET A 1 39.93 19.91 -26.93
CA MET A 1 39.63 19.38 -25.58
C MET A 1 38.56 18.34 -25.74
N SER A 2 38.92 17.06 -25.70
CA SER A 2 37.96 15.94 -25.83
C SER A 2 37.20 15.80 -24.52
N THR A 3 35.88 15.93 -24.59
CA THR A 3 34.96 15.57 -23.51
C THR A 3 34.95 14.05 -23.38
N VAL A 4 35.59 13.56 -22.32
CA VAL A 4 35.51 12.15 -21.91
C VAL A 4 34.09 11.92 -21.38
N SER A 5 33.27 11.23 -22.15
CA SER A 5 31.99 10.70 -21.68
C SER A 5 32.27 9.66 -20.60
N ALA A 6 31.97 9.99 -19.34
CA ALA A 6 32.06 9.03 -18.24
C ALA A 6 31.08 7.88 -18.52
N ALA A 7 31.58 6.65 -18.50
CA ALA A 7 30.73 5.46 -18.53
C ALA A 7 29.81 5.46 -17.29
N PRO A 8 28.54 5.02 -17.41
CA PRO A 8 27.66 4.92 -16.25
C PRO A 8 28.29 3.97 -15.24
N ARG A 9 28.55 4.47 -14.04
CA ARG A 9 29.04 3.66 -12.91
C ARG A 9 27.98 2.61 -12.62
N ALA A 10 28.32 1.33 -12.78
CA ALA A 10 27.48 0.25 -12.28
C ALA A 10 27.17 0.53 -10.82
N ALA A 11 25.88 0.61 -10.46
CA ALA A 11 25.48 0.79 -9.08
C ALA A 11 26.11 -0.33 -8.25
N ALA A 12 26.82 0.03 -7.18
CA ALA A 12 27.36 -0.96 -6.26
C ALA A 12 26.19 -1.78 -5.70
N GLU A 13 26.42 -3.08 -5.52
CA GLU A 13 25.40 -3.96 -4.91
C GLU A 13 25.03 -3.40 -3.52
N PRO A 14 23.72 -3.28 -3.20
CA PRO A 14 23.31 -2.76 -1.90
C PRO A 14 23.85 -3.65 -0.78
N PRO A 15 24.35 -3.07 0.32
CA PRO A 15 24.95 -3.83 1.41
C PRO A 15 23.91 -4.69 2.12
N GLN A 16 24.39 -5.70 2.86
CA GLN A 16 23.54 -6.40 3.81
C GLN A 16 23.30 -5.54 5.06
N GLY A 17 22.06 -5.51 5.53
CA GLY A 17 21.66 -4.73 6.70
C GLY A 17 22.02 -5.38 8.04
N PRO A 18 21.88 -4.65 9.16
CA PRO A 18 22.15 -5.18 10.49
C PRO A 18 21.18 -6.28 10.92
N LEU A 19 21.57 -7.03 11.96
CA LEU A 19 20.76 -8.13 12.51
C LEU A 19 19.60 -7.62 13.37
N GLY A 20 18.55 -8.44 13.51
CA GLY A 20 17.40 -8.13 14.37
C GLY A 20 16.65 -6.87 13.96
N ASP A 21 16.02 -6.21 14.93
CA ASP A 21 15.22 -5.00 14.72
C ASP A 21 16.05 -3.79 14.28
N ALA A 22 17.38 -3.80 14.51
CA ALA A 22 18.26 -2.75 13.99
C ALA A 22 18.18 -2.62 12.47
N PHE A 23 17.74 -3.65 11.75
CA PHE A 23 17.49 -3.60 10.30
C PHE A 23 16.50 -2.50 9.90
N TYR A 24 15.51 -2.23 10.75
CA TYR A 24 14.44 -1.30 10.46
C TYR A 24 14.79 0.16 10.76
N THR A 25 15.91 0.39 11.45
CA THR A 25 16.41 1.74 11.76
C THR A 25 17.34 2.19 10.65
N PRO A 26 16.92 3.09 9.74
CA PRO A 26 17.77 3.55 8.64
C PRO A 26 18.96 4.39 9.16
N PRO A 27 20.01 4.56 8.34
CA PRO A 27 21.04 5.56 8.61
C PRO A 27 20.44 6.98 8.66
N ALA A 28 20.99 7.83 9.51
CA ALA A 28 20.64 9.24 9.60
C ALA A 28 21.92 10.09 9.38
N PRO A 29 22.00 10.90 8.30
CA PRO A 29 21.01 11.06 7.23
C PRO A 29 20.86 9.81 6.34
N LEU A 30 19.76 9.72 5.58
CA LEU A 30 19.57 8.65 4.59
C LEU A 30 20.69 8.71 3.53
N PRO A 31 21.25 7.56 3.10
CA PRO A 31 22.29 7.53 2.07
C PRO A 31 21.77 8.09 0.75
N ASP A 32 22.58 8.86 0.02
CA ASP A 32 22.24 9.42 -1.30
C ASP A 32 21.63 8.38 -2.25
N GLY A 33 20.65 8.80 -3.04
CA GLY A 33 19.91 7.93 -3.95
C GLY A 33 18.55 8.49 -4.33
N VAL A 34 17.81 7.72 -5.12
CA VAL A 34 16.46 8.06 -5.56
C VAL A 34 15.44 7.07 -5.00
N ALA A 35 14.16 7.43 -5.10
CA ALA A 35 13.06 6.55 -4.76
C ALA A 35 13.20 5.16 -5.42
N GLY A 36 13.02 4.10 -4.62
CA GLY A 36 13.22 2.71 -4.98
C GLY A 36 14.66 2.18 -4.85
N ASP A 37 15.65 3.00 -4.49
CA ASP A 37 17.00 2.50 -4.21
C ASP A 37 17.02 1.70 -2.91
N VAL A 38 17.66 0.54 -2.95
CA VAL A 38 17.83 -0.33 -1.79
C VAL A 38 18.92 0.26 -0.89
N ILE A 39 18.55 0.61 0.35
CA ILE A 39 19.47 1.08 1.38
C ILE A 39 20.30 -0.11 1.87
N TRP A 40 19.61 -1.20 2.23
CA TRP A 40 20.22 -2.49 2.52
C TRP A 40 19.18 -3.61 2.43
N TRP A 41 19.65 -4.86 2.46
CA TRP A 41 18.79 -6.04 2.39
C TRP A 41 19.32 -7.18 3.25
N ARG A 42 18.48 -8.19 3.50
CA ARG A 42 18.89 -9.46 4.13
C ARG A 42 18.13 -10.64 3.51
N PRO A 43 18.77 -11.81 3.36
CA PRO A 43 18.01 -13.03 3.08
C PRO A 43 17.15 -13.37 4.30
N MET A 44 15.94 -13.86 4.04
CA MET A 44 15.07 -14.46 5.05
C MET A 44 15.03 -15.98 4.86
N ALA A 45 14.44 -16.70 5.81
CA ALA A 45 14.17 -18.12 5.62
C ALA A 45 13.31 -18.31 4.35
N ASP A 46 13.74 -19.21 3.46
CA ASP A 46 13.00 -19.51 2.24
C ASP A 46 11.63 -20.13 2.55
N ARG A 47 10.64 -19.86 1.69
CA ARG A 47 9.42 -20.68 1.60
C ARG A 47 9.76 -21.98 0.87
N SER A 48 8.85 -22.97 0.95
CA SER A 48 9.00 -24.22 0.21
C SER A 48 9.22 -23.99 -1.30
N ASN A 49 8.48 -23.05 -1.89
CA ASN A 49 8.47 -22.73 -3.32
C ASN A 49 9.13 -21.40 -3.71
N ALA A 50 9.62 -20.58 -2.76
CA ALA A 50 10.12 -19.23 -3.04
C ALA A 50 11.29 -18.81 -2.14
N LYS A 51 12.17 -17.96 -2.68
CA LYS A 51 13.18 -17.22 -1.91
C LYS A 51 12.57 -15.95 -1.33
N GLN A 52 13.06 -15.51 -0.18
CA GLN A 52 12.58 -14.31 0.50
C GLN A 52 13.73 -13.38 0.88
N TYR A 53 13.52 -12.09 0.66
CA TYR A 53 14.46 -11.04 1.01
C TYR A 53 13.74 -9.95 1.78
N LEU A 54 14.30 -9.55 2.92
CA LEU A 54 13.92 -8.35 3.63
C LEU A 54 14.68 -7.18 3.01
N VAL A 55 13.99 -6.10 2.67
CA VAL A 55 14.59 -4.92 2.06
C VAL A 55 14.23 -3.67 2.85
N LEU A 56 15.19 -2.75 2.96
CA LEU A 56 14.95 -1.37 3.36
C LEU A 56 15.29 -0.51 2.15
N TYR A 57 14.37 0.34 1.72
CA TYR A 57 14.51 1.11 0.48
C TYR A 57 14.06 2.56 0.66
N ARG A 58 14.59 3.45 -0.16
CA ARG A 58 14.17 4.86 -0.20
C ARG A 58 12.79 4.98 -0.85
N SER A 59 11.92 5.77 -0.25
CA SER A 59 10.60 6.14 -0.79
C SER A 59 10.36 7.65 -0.58
N THR A 60 9.16 8.12 -0.89
CA THR A 60 8.74 9.52 -0.78
C THR A 60 7.50 9.62 0.10
N SER A 61 7.53 10.47 1.13
CA SER A 61 6.37 10.74 1.98
C SER A 61 5.25 11.47 1.22
N ALA A 62 4.10 11.63 1.88
CA ALA A 62 2.98 12.41 1.32
C ALA A 62 3.32 13.90 1.07
N THR A 63 4.35 14.43 1.72
CA THR A 63 4.79 15.84 1.56
C THR A 63 6.04 15.98 0.70
N GLY A 64 6.46 14.90 0.02
CA GLY A 64 7.61 14.90 -0.89
C GLY A 64 8.96 14.72 -0.22
N GLN A 65 9.01 14.40 1.08
CA GLN A 65 10.27 14.19 1.79
C GLN A 65 10.81 12.77 1.54
N PRO A 66 12.14 12.59 1.44
CA PRO A 66 12.72 11.27 1.34
C PRO A 66 12.57 10.51 2.67
N ILE A 67 12.09 9.28 2.59
CA ILE A 67 11.88 8.38 3.73
C ILE A 67 12.50 7.01 3.46
N ALA A 68 12.69 6.21 4.50
CA ALA A 68 13.02 4.78 4.37
C ALA A 68 11.77 3.96 4.66
N VAL A 69 11.54 2.92 3.86
CA VAL A 69 10.43 1.97 4.04
C VAL A 69 11.00 0.56 3.99
N SER A 70 10.54 -0.31 4.88
CA SER A 70 10.85 -1.74 4.85
C SER A 70 9.84 -2.53 4.04
N GLY A 71 10.23 -3.72 3.61
CA GLY A 71 9.38 -4.56 2.80
C GLY A 71 9.97 -5.94 2.54
N ARG A 72 9.23 -6.77 1.80
CA ARG A 72 9.66 -8.11 1.38
C ARG A 72 9.69 -8.22 -0.13
N VAL A 73 10.71 -8.91 -0.64
CA VAL A 73 10.75 -9.40 -2.01
C VAL A 73 10.67 -10.92 -1.97
N VAL A 74 9.68 -11.50 -2.64
CA VAL A 74 9.43 -12.94 -2.66
C VAL A 74 9.50 -13.43 -4.10
N VAL A 75 10.43 -14.35 -4.39
CA VAL A 75 10.74 -14.79 -5.75
C VAL A 75 10.56 -16.31 -5.85
N PRO A 76 9.64 -16.83 -6.69
CA PRO A 76 9.50 -18.27 -6.85
C PRO A 76 10.80 -18.94 -7.31
N LYS A 77 11.17 -20.05 -6.65
CA LYS A 77 12.40 -20.83 -6.93
C LYS A 77 12.39 -21.43 -8.34
N ALA A 78 11.21 -21.80 -8.83
CA ALA A 78 11.04 -22.26 -10.20
C ALA A 78 11.45 -21.17 -11.20
N ALA A 79 12.16 -21.56 -12.26
CA ALA A 79 12.50 -20.66 -13.34
C ALA A 79 11.22 -20.10 -14.00
N TRP A 80 11.27 -18.82 -14.38
CA TRP A 80 10.18 -18.20 -15.14
C TRP A 80 10.11 -18.82 -16.53
N LYS A 81 8.93 -19.32 -16.93
CA LYS A 81 8.70 -19.99 -18.22
C LYS A 81 7.99 -19.12 -19.26
N GLY A 82 7.53 -17.92 -18.87
CA GLY A 82 6.92 -16.99 -19.80
C GLY A 82 7.94 -16.27 -20.68
N THR A 83 7.45 -15.46 -21.60
CA THR A 83 8.30 -14.64 -22.47
C THR A 83 8.78 -13.38 -21.73
N GLY A 84 10.04 -13.00 -21.94
CA GLY A 84 10.62 -11.79 -21.36
C GLY A 84 10.85 -11.85 -19.84
N PRO A 85 10.98 -10.68 -19.18
CA PRO A 85 11.19 -10.60 -17.74
C PRO A 85 10.06 -11.25 -16.93
N ARG A 86 10.41 -11.83 -15.78
CA ARG A 86 9.42 -12.34 -14.82
C ARG A 86 8.50 -11.19 -14.35
N PRO A 87 7.17 -11.35 -14.37
CA PRO A 87 6.25 -10.37 -13.82
C PRO A 87 6.48 -10.11 -12.33
N VAL A 88 6.27 -8.85 -11.93
CA VAL A 88 6.28 -8.44 -10.51
C VAL A 88 4.89 -7.92 -10.14
N VAL A 89 4.33 -8.44 -9.05
CA VAL A 89 3.14 -7.86 -8.42
C VAL A 89 3.60 -7.10 -7.18
N SER A 90 3.34 -5.80 -7.13
CA SER A 90 3.42 -5.07 -5.88
C SER A 90 2.15 -5.33 -5.08
N VAL A 91 2.30 -6.01 -3.94
CA VAL A 91 1.18 -6.33 -3.06
C VAL A 91 1.12 -5.27 -1.98
N ALA A 92 0.11 -4.42 -2.09
CA ALA A 92 -0.25 -3.42 -1.10
C ALA A 92 -0.95 -4.13 0.07
N ALA A 93 -0.32 -4.12 1.24
CA ALA A 93 -0.83 -4.77 2.43
C ALA A 93 -2.15 -4.12 2.91
N GLY A 94 -3.04 -4.94 3.46
CA GLY A 94 -4.20 -4.47 4.22
C GLY A 94 -3.78 -3.93 5.60
N THR A 95 -4.77 -3.49 6.38
CA THR A 95 -4.51 -2.89 7.70
C THR A 95 -3.80 -3.85 8.63
N ARG A 96 -2.59 -3.48 9.05
CA ARG A 96 -1.87 -4.19 10.12
C ARG A 96 -1.91 -3.49 11.46
N GLY A 97 -2.22 -2.19 11.47
CA GLY A 97 -2.12 -1.32 12.62
C GLY A 97 -1.12 -0.21 12.33
N ILE A 98 -0.65 0.44 13.39
CA ILE A 98 0.38 1.50 13.34
C ILE A 98 1.63 1.15 14.14
N GLY A 99 1.65 -0.01 14.81
CA GLY A 99 2.78 -0.49 15.59
C GLY A 99 3.83 -1.22 14.76
N ASP A 100 5.10 -0.98 15.03
CA ASP A 100 6.21 -1.61 14.29
C ASP A 100 6.24 -3.14 14.43
N GLY A 101 5.65 -3.66 15.50
CA GLY A 101 5.50 -5.09 15.73
C GLY A 101 4.60 -5.81 14.73
N CYS A 102 3.71 -5.11 14.02
CA CYS A 102 2.79 -5.74 13.06
C CYS A 102 3.13 -5.50 11.59
N ALA A 103 4.28 -4.88 11.31
CA ALA A 103 4.70 -4.59 9.94
C ALA A 103 4.63 -5.84 9.04
N PRO A 104 4.08 -5.75 7.81
CA PRO A 104 3.96 -6.89 6.88
C PRO A 104 5.27 -7.66 6.65
N SER A 105 6.41 -6.97 6.70
CA SER A 105 7.73 -7.57 6.52
C SER A 105 8.24 -8.35 7.74
N LYS A 106 7.59 -8.22 8.90
CA LYS A 106 7.81 -9.10 10.06
C LYS A 106 6.89 -10.33 10.01
N TYR A 107 5.66 -10.19 9.50
CA TYR A 107 4.67 -11.27 9.46
C TYR A 107 3.88 -11.28 8.14
N LEU A 108 4.08 -12.29 7.27
CA LEU A 108 3.36 -12.41 5.98
C LEU A 108 2.09 -13.28 6.06
N ASP A 109 1.81 -13.87 7.23
CA ASP A 109 0.78 -14.91 7.35
C ASP A 109 -0.63 -14.40 7.01
N TYR A 110 -0.89 -13.11 7.22
CA TYR A 110 -2.18 -12.49 6.92
C TYR A 110 -2.41 -12.32 5.40
N GLU A 111 -1.39 -11.95 4.63
CA GLU A 111 -1.49 -11.87 3.16
C GLU A 111 -1.25 -13.22 2.49
N ALA A 112 -0.77 -14.24 3.21
CA ALA A 112 -0.44 -15.58 2.69
C ALA A 112 -1.52 -16.14 1.74
N PRO A 113 -2.83 -16.13 2.09
CA PRO A 113 -3.88 -16.65 1.20
C PRO A 113 -4.01 -15.91 -0.14
N PHE A 114 -3.49 -14.68 -0.24
CA PHE A 114 -3.57 -13.83 -1.42
C PHE A 114 -2.28 -13.82 -2.23
N VAL A 115 -1.13 -13.94 -1.55
CA VAL A 115 0.18 -14.01 -2.18
C VAL A 115 0.47 -15.39 -2.74
N ASP A 116 0.05 -16.46 -2.08
CA ASP A 116 0.36 -17.83 -2.49
C ASP A 116 -0.21 -18.21 -3.87
N PRO A 117 -1.46 -17.87 -4.20
CA PRO A 117 -1.97 -18.06 -5.56
C PRO A 117 -1.16 -17.32 -6.62
N MET A 118 -0.64 -16.13 -6.32
CA MET A 118 0.21 -15.35 -7.23
C MET A 118 1.60 -15.98 -7.40
N LEU A 119 2.20 -16.44 -6.30
CA LEU A 119 3.48 -17.18 -6.34
C LEU A 119 3.35 -18.49 -7.14
N ASN A 120 2.22 -19.17 -7.03
CA ASN A 120 1.93 -20.39 -7.80
C ASN A 120 1.80 -20.13 -9.31
N LYS A 121 1.51 -18.89 -9.74
CA LYS A 121 1.60 -18.47 -11.14
C LYS A 121 3.03 -18.17 -11.61
N GLY A 122 4.01 -18.21 -10.70
CA GLY A 122 5.42 -17.94 -11.00
C GLY A 122 5.81 -16.45 -10.97
N TRP A 123 4.89 -15.57 -10.56
CA TRP A 123 5.16 -14.13 -10.43
C TRP A 123 5.99 -13.85 -9.18
N ALA A 124 6.87 -12.85 -9.27
CA ALA A 124 7.55 -12.32 -8.08
C ALA A 124 6.66 -11.30 -7.39
N LEU A 125 6.82 -11.17 -6.07
CA LEU A 125 6.05 -10.25 -5.25
C LEU A 125 6.97 -9.25 -4.57
N ALA A 126 6.56 -7.99 -4.56
CA ALA A 126 7.15 -6.93 -3.75
C ALA A 126 6.09 -6.44 -2.77
N LEU A 127 6.38 -6.51 -1.47
CA LEU A 127 5.48 -6.06 -0.41
C LEU A 127 6.12 -4.88 0.29
N SER A 128 5.32 -3.86 0.53
CA SER A 128 5.70 -2.66 1.28
C SER A 128 5.08 -2.71 2.67
N ASP A 129 5.82 -2.26 3.68
CA ASP A 129 5.26 -1.99 5.00
C ASP A 129 4.54 -0.64 5.05
N TYR A 130 4.83 0.25 4.10
CA TYR A 130 4.46 1.68 4.09
C TYR A 130 5.29 2.54 5.04
N GLU A 131 5.16 3.86 4.89
CA GLU A 131 5.83 4.84 5.74
C GLU A 131 5.46 4.64 7.21
N GLY A 132 6.48 4.65 8.08
CA GLY A 132 6.30 4.63 9.54
C GLY A 132 5.74 3.33 10.11
N LEU A 133 5.66 2.25 9.32
CA LEU A 133 5.28 0.93 9.81
C LEU A 133 6.48 -0.01 9.73
N GLY A 134 6.99 -0.42 10.89
CA GLY A 134 8.22 -1.21 11.01
C GLY A 134 9.45 -0.31 11.13
N THR A 135 9.50 0.82 10.43
CA THR A 135 10.56 1.83 10.47
C THR A 135 10.19 3.00 11.40
N PRO A 136 11.16 3.76 11.95
CA PRO A 136 10.89 4.87 12.87
C PRO A 136 9.84 5.88 12.37
N GLY A 137 8.94 6.27 13.26
CA GLY A 137 7.84 7.20 12.98
C GLY A 137 6.51 6.60 13.42
N VAL A 138 5.42 7.28 13.08
CA VAL A 138 4.06 6.73 13.22
C VAL A 138 3.58 6.41 11.83
N HIS A 139 3.02 5.21 11.64
CA HIS A 139 2.50 4.82 10.34
C HIS A 139 1.44 5.81 9.85
N THR A 140 1.65 6.36 8.66
CA THR A 140 0.73 7.30 8.00
C THR A 140 -0.46 6.55 7.39
N TYR A 141 -1.22 5.86 8.24
CA TYR A 141 -2.30 4.96 7.86
C TYR A 141 -3.32 5.67 6.95
N VAL A 142 -3.63 5.03 5.81
CA VAL A 142 -4.54 5.49 4.75
C VAL A 142 -4.19 6.86 4.13
N VAL A 143 -2.95 7.33 4.30
CA VAL A 143 -2.44 8.51 3.59
C VAL A 143 -1.98 8.09 2.20
N GLY A 144 -2.90 8.19 1.25
CA GLY A 144 -2.80 7.61 -0.08
C GLY A 144 -1.56 7.99 -0.89
N GLN A 145 -1.09 9.23 -0.81
CA GLN A 145 0.12 9.64 -1.54
C GLN A 145 1.36 8.84 -1.08
N SER A 146 1.54 8.70 0.23
CA SER A 146 2.66 7.94 0.81
C SER A 146 2.53 6.45 0.51
N GLU A 147 1.34 5.87 0.68
CA GLU A 147 1.07 4.46 0.36
C GLU A 147 1.37 4.15 -1.11
N GLY A 148 0.89 5.02 -2.02
CA GLY A 148 1.11 4.85 -3.45
C GLY A 148 2.58 4.93 -3.83
N HIS A 149 3.35 5.87 -3.28
CA HIS A 149 4.80 5.93 -3.49
C HIS A 149 5.49 4.65 -3.01
N ALA A 150 5.20 4.20 -1.79
CA ALA A 150 5.80 3.01 -1.21
C ALA A 150 5.49 1.73 -2.03
N VAL A 151 4.24 1.56 -2.49
CA VAL A 151 3.84 0.44 -3.36
C VAL A 151 4.58 0.46 -4.70
N ILE A 152 4.77 1.63 -5.30
CA ILE A 152 5.54 1.76 -6.54
C ILE A 152 7.03 1.44 -6.28
N ASP A 153 7.59 2.05 -5.25
CA ASP A 153 9.03 1.99 -4.96
C ASP A 153 9.47 0.61 -4.47
N ALA A 154 8.57 -0.18 -3.88
CA ALA A 154 8.81 -1.60 -3.61
C ALA A 154 9.14 -2.40 -4.88
N VAL A 155 8.52 -2.08 -6.03
CA VAL A 155 8.85 -2.73 -7.32
C VAL A 155 10.23 -2.33 -7.81
N ARG A 156 10.58 -1.05 -7.67
CA ARG A 156 11.91 -0.54 -8.01
C ARG A 156 12.96 -1.21 -7.11
N ALA A 157 12.73 -1.28 -5.80
CA ALA A 157 13.62 -1.96 -4.87
C ALA A 157 13.80 -3.45 -5.23
N ALA A 158 12.71 -4.14 -5.56
CA ALA A 158 12.76 -5.55 -5.97
C ALA A 158 13.58 -5.78 -7.25
N THR A 159 13.48 -4.87 -8.22
CA THR A 159 14.21 -4.97 -9.51
C THR A 159 15.61 -4.38 -9.47
N ARG A 160 15.93 -3.58 -8.45
CA ARG A 160 17.28 -3.04 -8.19
C ARG A 160 18.08 -3.90 -7.21
N LEU A 161 17.48 -4.91 -6.58
CA LEU A 161 18.18 -5.89 -5.74
C LEU A 161 18.76 -7.04 -6.60
N PRO A 162 20.09 -7.13 -6.81
CA PRO A 162 20.66 -8.19 -7.64
C PRO A 162 20.37 -9.59 -7.10
N ALA A 163 20.34 -9.75 -5.78
CA ALA A 163 20.05 -11.01 -5.10
C ALA A 163 18.65 -11.58 -5.43
N ALA A 164 17.69 -10.72 -5.81
CA ALA A 164 16.35 -11.14 -6.22
C ALA A 164 16.31 -11.71 -7.66
N GLY A 165 17.31 -11.38 -8.49
CA GLY A 165 17.38 -11.86 -9.88
C GLY A 165 16.22 -11.39 -10.76
N LEU A 166 15.62 -10.24 -10.43
CA LEU A 166 14.52 -9.63 -11.19
C LEU A 166 15.06 -8.55 -12.11
N ALA A 167 14.59 -8.52 -13.36
CA ALA A 167 14.97 -7.48 -14.31
C ALA A 167 13.99 -6.30 -14.26
N ALA A 168 14.53 -5.08 -14.32
CA ALA A 168 13.74 -3.88 -14.54
C ALA A 168 13.06 -3.87 -15.92
N GLY A 169 12.02 -3.06 -16.09
CA GLY A 169 11.31 -2.90 -17.37
C GLY A 169 10.45 -4.11 -17.77
N GLY A 170 10.26 -5.08 -16.87
CA GLY A 170 9.25 -6.14 -16.98
C GLY A 170 7.83 -5.66 -16.70
N PRO A 171 6.81 -6.51 -16.92
CA PRO A 171 5.42 -6.16 -16.64
C PRO A 171 5.17 -6.13 -15.13
N VAL A 172 4.46 -5.09 -14.68
CA VAL A 172 4.17 -4.82 -13.27
C VAL A 172 2.66 -4.79 -13.06
N ALA A 173 2.19 -5.31 -11.93
CA ALA A 173 0.83 -5.08 -11.46
C ALA A 173 0.82 -4.57 -10.02
N PHE A 174 -0.22 -3.83 -9.66
CA PHE A 174 -0.48 -3.43 -8.28
C PHE A 174 -1.73 -4.16 -7.79
N SER A 175 -1.66 -4.75 -6.59
CA SER A 175 -2.77 -5.52 -6.03
C SER A 175 -2.92 -5.26 -4.54
N GLY A 176 -4.14 -5.05 -4.08
CA GLY A 176 -4.42 -4.97 -2.65
C GLY A 176 -5.91 -4.97 -2.32
N TYR A 177 -6.20 -5.08 -1.02
CA TYR A 177 -7.56 -5.12 -0.46
C TYR A 177 -7.65 -4.27 0.81
N SER A 178 -8.81 -3.68 1.08
CA SER A 178 -9.02 -2.77 2.22
C SER A 178 -8.07 -1.56 2.13
N GLN A 179 -7.28 -1.23 3.17
CA GLN A 179 -6.17 -0.27 3.07
C GLN A 179 -5.31 -0.51 1.82
N GLY A 180 -4.94 -1.77 1.57
CA GLY A 180 -4.15 -2.15 0.41
C GLY A 180 -4.87 -1.92 -0.93
N GLY A 181 -6.21 -1.97 -0.94
CA GLY A 181 -6.99 -1.57 -2.10
C GLY A 181 -6.81 -0.08 -2.40
N GLY A 182 -6.83 0.75 -1.36
CA GLY A 182 -6.46 2.16 -1.41
C GLY A 182 -5.04 2.36 -1.95
N GLY A 183 -4.04 1.71 -1.32
CA GLY A 183 -2.65 1.80 -1.74
C GLY A 183 -2.40 1.36 -3.19
N ALA A 184 -3.03 0.27 -3.64
CA ALA A 184 -2.93 -0.20 -5.03
C ALA A 184 -3.58 0.77 -6.04
N ALA A 185 -4.73 1.35 -5.69
CA ALA A 185 -5.39 2.36 -6.52
C ALA A 185 -4.57 3.66 -6.58
N TRP A 186 -4.02 4.12 -5.44
CA TRP A 186 -3.13 5.28 -5.38
C TRP A 186 -1.84 5.08 -6.18
N ALA A 187 -1.20 3.92 -6.06
CA ALA A 187 -0.07 3.55 -6.91
C ALA A 187 -0.45 3.61 -8.40
N GLY A 188 -1.67 3.17 -8.76
CA GLY A 188 -2.23 3.29 -10.09
C GLY A 188 -2.37 4.73 -10.58
N GLU A 189 -2.92 5.62 -9.76
CA GLU A 189 -3.09 7.04 -10.07
C GLU A 189 -1.77 7.81 -10.16
N LEU A 190 -0.78 7.43 -9.36
CA LEU A 190 0.53 8.10 -9.29
C LEU A 190 1.52 7.57 -10.34
N ALA A 191 1.42 6.30 -10.76
CA ALA A 191 2.37 5.70 -11.69
C ALA A 191 2.62 6.54 -12.98
N PRO A 192 1.60 7.14 -13.63
CA PRO A 192 1.82 7.95 -14.83
C PRO A 192 2.78 9.13 -14.67
N THR A 193 2.93 9.68 -13.46
CA THR A 193 3.76 10.86 -13.17
C THR A 193 4.96 10.53 -12.30
N TYR A 194 4.79 9.69 -11.27
CA TYR A 194 5.83 9.33 -10.32
C TYR A 194 6.73 8.18 -10.81
N ALA A 195 6.18 7.27 -11.62
CA ALA A 195 6.90 6.11 -12.14
C ALA A 195 6.57 5.75 -13.59
N PRO A 196 6.75 6.71 -14.53
CA PRO A 196 6.50 6.47 -15.95
C PRO A 196 7.43 5.40 -16.55
N ASP A 197 8.51 5.04 -15.84
CA ASP A 197 9.44 3.96 -16.19
C ASP A 197 8.86 2.56 -15.97
N LEU A 198 7.87 2.41 -15.09
CA LEU A 198 7.25 1.10 -14.81
C LEU A 198 6.19 0.75 -15.84
N LYS A 199 6.28 -0.48 -16.38
CA LYS A 199 5.27 -1.02 -17.30
C LYS A 199 4.11 -1.62 -16.50
N VAL A 200 3.27 -0.76 -15.95
CA VAL A 200 2.07 -1.17 -15.20
C VAL A 200 1.03 -1.72 -16.18
N VAL A 201 0.76 -3.02 -16.13
CA VAL A 201 -0.17 -3.72 -17.03
C VAL A 201 -1.55 -3.94 -16.42
N GLY A 202 -1.69 -3.82 -15.11
CA GLY A 202 -2.97 -4.02 -14.44
C GLY A 202 -2.95 -3.64 -12.97
N ILE A 203 -4.12 -3.25 -12.46
CA ILE A 203 -4.35 -2.95 -11.06
C ILE A 203 -5.53 -3.80 -10.58
N THR A 204 -5.46 -4.33 -9.36
CA THR A 204 -6.60 -4.94 -8.67
C THR A 204 -6.75 -4.29 -7.30
N ALA A 205 -7.88 -3.63 -7.07
CA ALA A 205 -8.15 -2.93 -5.82
C ALA A 205 -9.55 -3.29 -5.31
N GLY A 206 -9.59 -3.92 -4.15
CA GLY A 206 -10.83 -4.40 -3.53
C GLY A 206 -11.12 -3.72 -2.20
N GLY A 207 -12.39 -3.58 -1.83
CA GLY A 207 -12.77 -2.96 -0.55
C GLY A 207 -12.12 -1.58 -0.38
N THR A 208 -12.08 -0.78 -1.45
CA THR A 208 -11.16 0.37 -1.55
C THR A 208 -11.69 1.58 -0.78
N PRO A 209 -10.97 2.13 0.21
CA PRO A 209 -11.34 3.38 0.89
C PRO A 209 -11.01 4.60 0.02
N ALA A 210 -11.82 4.87 -1.00
CA ALA A 210 -11.61 5.94 -1.97
C ALA A 210 -11.98 7.34 -1.45
N ASP A 211 -12.96 7.41 -0.54
CA ASP A 211 -13.41 8.64 0.12
C ASP A 211 -13.41 8.45 1.64
N LEU A 212 -12.37 8.95 2.30
CA LEU A 212 -12.19 8.77 3.74
C LEU A 212 -13.24 9.51 4.58
N ILE A 213 -13.86 10.56 4.05
CA ILE A 213 -14.98 11.25 4.72
C ILE A 213 -16.25 10.40 4.67
N ALA A 214 -16.48 9.69 3.56
CA ALA A 214 -17.59 8.73 3.48
C ALA A 214 -17.35 7.52 4.40
N VAL A 215 -16.13 6.99 4.42
CA VAL A 215 -15.73 5.89 5.32
C VAL A 215 -15.90 6.31 6.77
N SER A 216 -15.43 7.50 7.17
CA SER A 216 -15.50 7.94 8.57
C SER A 216 -16.94 8.01 9.10
N LYS A 217 -17.92 8.37 8.25
CA LYS A 217 -19.34 8.41 8.63
C LYS A 217 -19.92 7.03 8.92
N LEU A 218 -19.48 5.99 8.21
CA LEU A 218 -19.88 4.61 8.50
C LEU A 218 -19.23 4.10 9.79
N LEU A 219 -17.96 4.45 10.00
CA LEU A 219 -17.18 3.96 11.13
C LEU A 219 -17.55 4.63 12.46
N ASP A 220 -18.02 5.88 12.46
CA ASP A 220 -18.45 6.59 13.67
C ASP A 220 -19.68 5.93 14.31
N GLY A 221 -19.51 5.33 15.50
CA GLY A 221 -20.53 4.50 16.15
C GLY A 221 -20.70 3.11 15.55
N GLY A 222 -19.85 2.70 14.60
CA GLY A 222 -19.89 1.41 13.93
C GLY A 222 -18.91 0.38 14.50
N VAL A 223 -18.92 -0.83 13.93
CA VAL A 223 -18.03 -1.93 14.33
C VAL A 223 -16.56 -1.66 14.01
N GLY A 224 -16.27 -0.81 13.01
CA GLY A 224 -14.92 -0.46 12.60
C GLY A 224 -14.39 0.85 13.18
N PHE A 225 -14.98 1.41 14.25
CA PHE A 225 -14.59 2.73 14.79
C PHE A 225 -13.09 2.86 15.08
N GLY A 226 -12.41 1.81 15.54
CA GLY A 226 -10.98 1.89 15.81
C GLY A 226 -10.12 2.19 14.55
N PHE A 227 -10.59 1.86 13.34
CA PHE A 227 -9.90 2.25 12.10
C PHE A 227 -9.93 3.77 11.88
N LEU A 228 -10.98 4.44 12.35
CA LEU A 228 -11.08 5.90 12.34
C LEU A 228 -10.04 6.52 13.30
N LEU A 229 -9.84 5.92 14.48
CA LEU A 229 -8.78 6.33 15.40
C LEU A 229 -7.40 6.16 14.78
N LEU A 230 -7.11 5.02 14.15
CA LEU A 230 -5.85 4.80 13.42
C LEU A 230 -5.64 5.85 12.32
N ALA A 231 -6.68 6.14 11.53
CA ALA A 231 -6.61 7.15 10.47
C ALA A 231 -6.33 8.55 11.05
N SER A 232 -6.92 8.88 12.21
CA SER A 232 -6.65 10.16 12.88
C SER A 232 -5.19 10.29 13.29
N LEU A 233 -4.60 9.23 13.85
CA LEU A 233 -3.17 9.20 14.21
C LEU A 233 -2.28 9.28 12.97
N GLY A 234 -2.57 8.50 11.93
CA GLY A 234 -1.81 8.49 10.69
C GLY A 234 -1.84 9.82 9.93
N PHE A 235 -3.00 10.48 9.87
CA PHE A 235 -3.12 11.81 9.26
C PHE A 235 -2.38 12.87 10.08
N ASN A 236 -2.45 12.83 11.40
CA ASN A 236 -1.67 13.73 12.26
C ASN A 236 -0.15 13.53 12.07
N ALA A 237 0.29 12.29 11.87
CA ALA A 237 1.69 11.97 11.61
C ALA A 237 2.16 12.51 10.24
N ALA A 238 1.36 12.33 9.19
CA ALA A 238 1.70 12.81 7.85
C ALA A 238 1.59 14.33 7.69
N TYR A 239 0.69 14.96 8.44
CA TYR A 239 0.36 16.39 8.36
C TYR A 239 0.35 17.01 9.76
N PRO A 240 1.52 17.31 10.36
CA PRO A 240 1.61 17.81 11.74
C PRO A 240 0.83 19.09 12.00
N GLU A 241 0.56 19.90 10.96
CA GLU A 241 -0.28 21.10 11.06
C GLU A 241 -1.75 20.83 11.40
N LEU A 242 -2.21 19.57 11.26
CA LEU A 242 -3.56 19.18 11.67
C LEU A 242 -3.73 19.27 13.19
N ASP A 243 -2.65 19.04 13.96
CA ASP A 243 -2.57 19.12 15.42
C ASP A 243 -3.76 18.41 16.09
N LEU A 244 -3.89 17.10 15.87
CA LEU A 244 -4.96 16.29 16.44
C LEU A 244 -5.17 16.52 17.96
N PRO A 245 -4.12 16.64 18.80
CA PRO A 245 -4.28 16.90 20.23
C PRO A 245 -5.19 18.09 20.57
N ARG A 246 -5.27 19.14 19.75
CA ARG A 246 -6.13 20.31 20.05
C ARG A 246 -7.63 19.99 20.09
N TYR A 247 -8.04 18.89 19.47
CA TYR A 247 -9.44 18.45 19.40
C TYR A 247 -9.80 17.45 20.50
N LEU A 248 -8.82 16.86 21.17
CA LEU A 248 -9.02 15.72 22.04
C LEU A 248 -9.53 16.15 23.42
N ASN A 249 -10.48 15.40 23.95
CA ASN A 249 -10.83 15.46 25.38
C ASN A 249 -9.81 14.64 26.20
N ALA A 250 -9.98 14.55 27.53
CA ALA A 250 -9.04 13.82 28.39
C ALA A 250 -8.82 12.35 27.95
N LYS A 251 -9.89 11.65 27.58
CA LYS A 251 -9.84 10.26 27.08
C LYS A 251 -9.09 10.18 25.74
N GLY A 252 -9.32 11.14 24.85
CA GLY A 252 -8.59 11.26 23.59
C GLY A 252 -7.10 11.51 23.80
N GLN A 253 -6.73 12.42 24.70
CA GLN A 253 -5.33 12.72 25.02
C GLN A 253 -4.61 11.49 25.58
N GLU A 254 -5.25 10.75 26.48
CA GLU A 254 -4.70 9.50 27.01
C GLU A 254 -4.49 8.46 25.89
N LEU A 255 -5.47 8.31 25.00
CA LEU A 255 -5.33 7.42 23.84
C LEU A 255 -4.16 7.85 22.95
N PHE A 256 -4.09 9.13 22.59
CA PHE A 256 -3.02 9.68 21.76
C PHE A 256 -1.64 9.47 22.39
N ALA A 257 -1.51 9.61 23.71
CA ALA A 257 -0.25 9.41 24.41
C ALA A 257 0.17 7.93 24.51
N THR A 258 -0.79 7.00 24.54
CA THR A 258 -0.52 5.59 24.92
C THR A 258 -0.70 4.58 23.79
N LYS A 259 -1.38 4.94 22.70
CA LYS A 259 -1.78 4.03 21.60
C LYS A 259 -1.05 4.34 20.29
N GLN A 260 0.27 4.54 20.37
CA GLN A 260 1.15 4.74 19.22
C GLN A 260 1.74 3.42 18.69
N ASP A 261 1.57 2.31 19.40
CA ASP A 261 2.04 0.98 19.03
C ASP A 261 0.87 -0.02 19.12
N VAL A 262 0.03 -0.03 18.09
CA VAL A 262 -1.23 -0.79 18.05
C VAL A 262 -1.29 -1.64 16.79
N CYS A 263 -1.60 -2.92 16.96
CA CYS A 263 -1.85 -3.88 15.88
C CYS A 263 -3.36 -3.98 15.57
N VAL A 264 -3.71 -4.47 14.38
CA VAL A 264 -5.09 -4.47 13.85
C VAL A 264 -6.08 -5.26 14.70
N ASP A 265 -5.64 -6.31 15.40
CA ASP A 265 -6.48 -7.09 16.31
C ASP A 265 -7.05 -6.23 17.46
N GLN A 266 -6.28 -5.24 17.91
CA GLN A 266 -6.68 -4.35 19.01
C GLN A 266 -7.71 -3.30 18.57
N VAL A 267 -7.88 -3.07 17.27
CA VAL A 267 -8.87 -2.11 16.70
C VAL A 267 -10.30 -2.47 17.11
N PHE A 268 -10.60 -3.76 17.22
CA PHE A 268 -11.94 -4.24 17.58
C PHE A 268 -12.31 -4.04 19.06
N GLY A 269 -11.35 -3.62 19.91
CA GLY A 269 -11.65 -3.15 21.27
C GLY A 269 -12.43 -1.83 21.32
N TYR A 270 -12.58 -1.16 20.18
CA TYR A 270 -13.23 0.16 20.06
C TYR A 270 -14.59 0.13 19.37
N VAL A 271 -15.19 -1.05 19.16
CA VAL A 271 -16.49 -1.22 18.50
C VAL A 271 -17.58 -0.33 19.12
N PHE A 272 -18.42 0.27 18.27
CA PHE A 272 -19.56 1.13 18.65
C PHE A 272 -19.23 2.41 19.42
N GLN A 273 -17.95 2.75 19.59
CA GLN A 273 -17.56 4.05 20.14
C GLN A 273 -17.72 5.15 19.08
N ARG A 274 -17.73 6.41 19.53
CA ARG A 274 -17.95 7.58 18.69
C ARG A 274 -16.82 8.59 18.78
N ILE A 275 -16.69 9.42 17.75
CA ILE A 275 -15.73 10.55 17.73
C ILE A 275 -15.94 11.45 18.95
N SER A 276 -17.19 11.70 19.33
CA SER A 276 -17.56 12.52 20.49
C SER A 276 -17.05 11.98 21.82
N ASP A 277 -16.77 10.67 21.91
CA ASP A 277 -16.26 10.07 23.15
C ASP A 277 -14.80 10.48 23.41
N TYR A 278 -14.08 10.91 22.37
CA TYR A 278 -12.64 11.21 22.40
C TYR A 278 -12.29 12.67 22.11
N THR A 279 -13.27 13.47 21.69
CA THR A 279 -13.03 14.85 21.22
C THR A 279 -13.87 15.87 21.98
N THR A 280 -13.35 17.08 22.14
CA THR A 280 -14.11 18.28 22.55
C THR A 280 -14.75 18.97 21.34
N SER A 281 -14.14 18.80 20.16
CA SER A 281 -14.66 19.27 18.87
C SER A 281 -14.28 18.27 17.77
N ASN A 282 -15.17 18.03 16.81
CA ASN A 282 -14.94 17.00 15.78
C ASN A 282 -13.98 17.53 14.69
N PRO A 283 -12.79 16.91 14.49
CA PRO A 283 -11.83 17.33 13.47
C PRO A 283 -12.39 17.30 12.04
N LEU A 284 -13.36 16.43 11.74
CA LEU A 284 -13.97 16.34 10.40
C LEU A 284 -14.74 17.61 9.99
N ASN A 285 -15.03 18.50 10.95
CA ASN A 285 -15.67 19.79 10.69
C ASN A 285 -14.65 20.92 10.43
N ASP A 286 -13.35 20.70 10.67
CA ASP A 286 -12.31 21.69 10.46
C ASP A 286 -11.84 21.70 8.99
N PRO A 287 -11.77 22.86 8.33
CA PRO A 287 -11.35 22.96 6.93
C PRO A 287 -9.96 22.41 6.63
N ALA A 288 -9.01 22.46 7.56
CA ALA A 288 -7.66 21.92 7.35
C ALA A 288 -7.69 20.39 7.23
N TRP A 289 -8.46 19.73 8.11
CA TRP A 289 -8.69 18.29 8.04
C TRP A 289 -9.41 17.90 6.75
N GLN A 290 -10.49 18.61 6.39
CA GLN A 290 -11.21 18.35 5.14
C GLN A 290 -10.31 18.52 3.92
N SER A 291 -9.42 19.52 3.93
CA SER A 291 -8.46 19.73 2.83
C SER A 291 -7.53 18.54 2.67
N ARG A 292 -6.89 18.06 3.75
CA ARG A 292 -5.98 16.90 3.68
C ARG A 292 -6.69 15.60 3.35
N LEU A 293 -7.91 15.39 3.85
CA LEU A 293 -8.73 14.23 3.50
C LEU A 293 -9.13 14.26 2.01
N ASN A 294 -9.52 15.42 1.48
CA ASN A 294 -9.83 15.58 0.05
C ASN A 294 -8.60 15.43 -0.85
N GLU A 295 -7.42 15.86 -0.39
CA GLU A 295 -6.15 15.62 -1.08
C GLU A 295 -5.82 14.12 -1.19
N ASN A 296 -6.31 13.31 -0.25
CA ASN A 296 -6.16 11.85 -0.22
C ASN A 296 -7.42 11.12 -0.70
N LYS A 297 -8.28 11.79 -1.49
CA LYS A 297 -9.42 11.19 -2.16
C LYS A 297 -9.04 10.66 -3.55
N LEU A 298 -9.35 9.38 -3.81
CA LEU A 298 -9.16 8.77 -5.13
C LEU A 298 -10.20 9.29 -6.14
N GLY A 299 -9.89 9.15 -7.43
CA GLY A 299 -10.74 9.52 -8.56
C GLY A 299 -10.45 10.91 -9.13
N ALA A 300 -9.56 11.70 -8.50
CA ALA A 300 -9.10 12.98 -9.03
C ALA A 300 -8.08 12.82 -10.17
N ARG A 301 -7.36 11.69 -10.19
CA ARG A 301 -6.44 11.30 -11.25
C ARG A 301 -6.88 9.95 -11.81
N ALA A 302 -6.47 9.65 -13.04
CA ALA A 302 -6.84 8.41 -13.70
C ALA A 302 -5.60 7.53 -13.86
N PRO A 303 -5.64 6.25 -13.40
CA PRO A 303 -4.63 5.28 -13.77
C PRO A 303 -4.60 5.10 -15.30
N LYS A 304 -3.40 4.98 -15.88
CA LYS A 304 -3.25 4.61 -17.30
C LYS A 304 -3.50 3.11 -17.53
N ALA A 305 -3.16 2.28 -16.54
CA ALA A 305 -3.37 0.84 -16.60
C ALA A 305 -4.84 0.49 -16.37
N PRO A 306 -5.35 -0.62 -16.96
CA PRO A 306 -6.68 -1.12 -16.67
C PRO A 306 -6.79 -1.57 -15.20
N ILE A 307 -7.98 -1.42 -14.61
CA ILE A 307 -8.21 -1.74 -13.20
C ILE A 307 -9.38 -2.73 -13.03
N PHE A 308 -9.18 -3.74 -12.20
CA PHE A 308 -10.26 -4.52 -11.60
C PHE A 308 -10.58 -3.93 -10.23
N LEU A 309 -11.71 -3.21 -10.16
CA LEU A 309 -12.27 -2.70 -8.93
C LEU A 309 -13.34 -3.67 -8.42
N PHE A 310 -13.29 -4.01 -7.13
CA PHE A 310 -14.29 -4.90 -6.57
C PHE A 310 -14.67 -4.58 -5.13
N HIS A 311 -15.87 -4.96 -4.73
CA HIS A 311 -16.40 -4.60 -3.42
C HIS A 311 -17.47 -5.57 -2.93
N GLY A 312 -17.64 -5.64 -1.60
CA GLY A 312 -18.69 -6.43 -0.96
C GLY A 312 -20.02 -5.68 -0.97
N GLN A 313 -21.11 -6.38 -1.22
CA GLN A 313 -22.45 -5.78 -1.18
C GLN A 313 -22.86 -5.36 0.23
N PHE A 314 -22.38 -6.06 1.25
CA PHE A 314 -22.71 -5.84 2.65
C PHE A 314 -21.48 -5.43 3.47
N ASP A 315 -20.55 -4.72 2.84
CA ASP A 315 -19.33 -4.25 3.49
C ASP A 315 -19.68 -3.27 4.64
N GLU A 316 -19.37 -3.70 5.85
CA GLU A 316 -19.68 -3.04 7.11
C GLU A 316 -18.55 -2.12 7.61
N ILE A 317 -17.40 -2.10 6.91
CA ILE A 317 -16.23 -1.30 7.26
C ILE A 317 -16.02 -0.17 6.25
N ILE A 318 -16.17 -0.46 4.95
CA ILE A 318 -15.93 0.47 3.86
C ILE A 318 -17.18 0.52 2.97
N PRO A 319 -17.91 1.65 2.92
CA PRO A 319 -19.19 1.71 2.24
C PRO A 319 -19.04 1.45 0.74
N LEU A 320 -19.98 0.69 0.17
CA LEU A 320 -19.98 0.33 -1.26
C LEU A 320 -20.16 1.57 -2.15
N GLU A 321 -20.96 2.54 -1.72
CA GLU A 321 -21.39 3.70 -2.51
C GLU A 321 -20.21 4.60 -2.91
N GLN A 322 -19.20 4.73 -2.04
CA GLN A 322 -18.00 5.50 -2.36
C GLN A 322 -17.12 4.79 -3.40
N ALA A 323 -17.05 3.45 -3.38
CA ALA A 323 -16.35 2.69 -4.41
C ALA A 323 -17.10 2.72 -5.76
N GLN A 324 -18.43 2.73 -5.75
CA GLN A 324 -19.24 2.97 -6.96
C GLN A 324 -19.02 4.38 -7.54
N THR A 325 -18.80 5.38 -6.68
CA THR A 325 -18.44 6.74 -7.10
C THR A 325 -17.07 6.75 -7.78
N LEU A 326 -16.07 6.10 -7.17
CA LEU A 326 -14.74 5.93 -7.78
C LEU A 326 -14.82 5.26 -9.15
N ARG A 327 -15.58 4.17 -9.28
CA ARG A 327 -15.83 3.51 -10.57
C ARG A 327 -16.35 4.50 -11.62
N LYS A 328 -17.37 5.29 -11.28
CA LYS A 328 -17.95 6.28 -12.21
C LYS A 328 -16.91 7.31 -12.64
N GLN A 329 -16.10 7.82 -11.71
CA GLN A 329 -15.04 8.78 -12.01
C GLN A 329 -13.99 8.19 -12.96
N TYR A 330 -13.51 6.98 -12.69
CA TYR A 330 -12.57 6.28 -13.56
C TYR A 330 -13.16 5.97 -14.94
N CYS A 331 -14.41 5.53 -15.01
CA CYS A 331 -15.09 5.32 -16.28
C CYS A 331 -15.22 6.61 -17.09
N ALA A 332 -15.60 7.72 -16.45
CA ALA A 332 -15.68 9.03 -17.10
C ALA A 332 -14.31 9.54 -17.58
N ALA A 333 -13.24 9.16 -16.88
CA ALA A 333 -11.86 9.46 -17.27
C ALA A 333 -11.28 8.49 -18.34
N GLY A 334 -12.07 7.55 -18.85
CA GLY A 334 -11.67 6.62 -19.90
C GLY A 334 -10.83 5.42 -19.43
N VAL A 335 -10.69 5.20 -18.13
CA VAL A 335 -10.01 4.04 -17.56
C VAL A 335 -10.80 2.78 -17.92
N LYS A 336 -10.11 1.71 -18.34
CA LYS A 336 -10.73 0.40 -18.54
C LYS A 336 -10.99 -0.25 -17.18
N VAL A 337 -12.16 0.04 -16.60
CA VAL A 337 -12.62 -0.53 -15.33
C VAL A 337 -13.37 -1.82 -15.59
N ASN A 338 -12.89 -2.92 -15.02
CA ASN A 338 -13.68 -4.11 -14.75
C ASN A 338 -14.20 -3.99 -13.31
N TRP A 339 -15.52 -4.02 -13.12
CA TRP A 339 -16.15 -3.90 -11.82
C TRP A 339 -16.78 -5.22 -11.38
N GLY A 340 -16.44 -5.67 -10.16
CA GLY A 340 -17.05 -6.82 -9.50
C GLY A 340 -17.78 -6.43 -8.22
N THR A 341 -18.97 -6.99 -8.00
CA THR A 341 -19.65 -6.92 -6.70
C THR A 341 -19.92 -8.32 -6.22
N TYR A 342 -19.59 -8.59 -4.95
CA TYR A 342 -19.73 -9.90 -4.34
C TYR A 342 -20.79 -9.86 -3.25
N ILE A 343 -21.60 -10.92 -3.14
CA ILE A 343 -22.54 -11.10 -2.03
C ILE A 343 -21.72 -11.52 -0.80
N GLY A 344 -21.13 -10.54 -0.13
CA GLY A 344 -20.24 -10.74 1.02
C GLY A 344 -20.08 -9.46 1.85
N GLU A 345 -19.54 -9.64 3.05
CA GLU A 345 -19.11 -8.58 3.96
C GLU A 345 -17.63 -8.22 3.71
N HIS A 346 -17.03 -7.34 4.50
CA HIS A 346 -15.70 -6.81 4.25
C HIS A 346 -14.62 -7.91 4.12
N VAL A 347 -14.61 -8.93 4.96
CA VAL A 347 -13.59 -10.00 4.98
C VAL A 347 -13.90 -11.11 3.98
N THR A 348 -15.13 -11.63 3.92
CA THR A 348 -15.50 -12.72 2.99
C THR A 348 -15.37 -12.32 1.53
N THR A 349 -15.64 -11.06 1.19
CA THR A 349 -15.44 -10.53 -0.16
C THR A 349 -14.01 -10.73 -0.65
N MET A 350 -13.03 -10.54 0.26
CA MET A 350 -11.62 -10.77 -0.04
C MET A 350 -11.40 -12.20 -0.55
N ALA A 351 -11.94 -13.19 0.16
CA ALA A 351 -11.82 -14.60 -0.21
C ALA A 351 -12.55 -14.92 -1.52
N PHE A 352 -13.78 -14.45 -1.69
CA PHE A 352 -14.60 -14.70 -2.88
C PHE A 352 -13.98 -14.13 -4.16
N ALA A 353 -13.31 -12.99 -4.08
CA ALA A 353 -12.68 -12.34 -5.22
C ALA A 353 -11.28 -12.88 -5.58
N SER A 354 -10.66 -13.67 -4.70
CA SER A 354 -9.25 -14.09 -4.84
C SER A 354 -8.93 -14.77 -6.18
N GLY A 355 -9.79 -15.68 -6.64
CA GLY A 355 -9.65 -16.35 -7.94
C GLY A 355 -9.76 -15.38 -9.12
N ASP A 356 -10.70 -14.44 -9.05
CA ASP A 356 -10.91 -13.44 -10.10
C ASP A 356 -9.77 -12.44 -10.20
N VAL A 357 -9.19 -12.04 -9.06
CA VAL A 357 -7.96 -11.23 -9.01
C VAL A 357 -6.82 -11.92 -9.75
N VAL A 358 -6.55 -13.20 -9.45
CA VAL A 358 -5.49 -13.97 -10.11
C VAL A 358 -5.78 -14.15 -11.59
N ASN A 359 -7.03 -14.42 -11.97
CA ASN A 359 -7.42 -14.56 -13.38
C ASN A 359 -7.24 -13.24 -14.15
N TYR A 360 -7.67 -12.12 -13.56
CA TYR A 360 -7.50 -10.80 -14.13
C TYR A 360 -6.02 -10.46 -14.36
N LEU A 361 -5.16 -10.66 -13.35
CA LEU A 361 -3.73 -10.41 -13.47
C LEU A 361 -3.06 -11.35 -14.47
N THR A 362 -3.48 -12.62 -14.54
CA THR A 362 -3.01 -13.58 -15.54
C THR A 362 -3.23 -13.05 -16.96
N ASP A 363 -4.43 -12.53 -17.24
CA ASP A 363 -4.77 -11.96 -18.54
C ASP A 363 -3.96 -10.70 -18.86
N ARG A 364 -3.70 -9.84 -17.86
CA ARG A 364 -2.87 -8.63 -18.02
C ARG A 364 -1.41 -8.98 -18.31
N PHE A 365 -0.82 -9.92 -17.57
CA PHE A 365 0.55 -10.37 -17.83
C PHE A 365 0.69 -11.12 -19.16
N ALA A 366 -0.38 -11.74 -19.66
CA ALA A 366 -0.43 -12.35 -20.99
C ALA A 366 -0.69 -11.33 -22.12
N GLY A 367 -0.81 -10.03 -21.82
CA GLY A 367 -1.05 -8.99 -22.82
C GLY A 367 -2.45 -9.02 -23.45
N LYS A 368 -3.42 -9.73 -22.84
CA LYS A 368 -4.79 -9.75 -23.35
C LYS A 368 -5.47 -8.42 -23.09
N ALA A 369 -6.25 -7.95 -24.07
CA ALA A 369 -7.02 -6.72 -23.97
C ALA A 369 -7.92 -6.70 -22.72
N ALA A 370 -7.95 -5.56 -22.03
CA ALA A 370 -8.77 -5.39 -20.84
C ALA A 370 -10.25 -5.27 -21.19
N LYS A 371 -11.07 -6.13 -20.58
CA LYS A 371 -12.52 -5.96 -20.57
C LYS A 371 -12.86 -4.78 -19.66
N SER A 372 -13.93 -4.06 -20.01
CA SER A 372 -14.49 -3.00 -19.19
C SER A 372 -16.00 -3.11 -19.16
N ASN A 373 -16.59 -2.80 -18.02
CA ASN A 373 -18.03 -2.68 -17.81
C ASN A 373 -18.40 -1.30 -17.25
N CYS A 374 -17.61 -0.28 -17.64
CA CYS A 374 -18.17 1.04 -17.83
C CYS A 374 -19.31 0.94 -18.86
#